data_AF-A0A942GY64-F1
#
_entry.id   AF-A0A942GY64-F1
#
_cell.length_a   1.000
_cell.length_b   1.000
_cell.length_c   1.000
_cell.angle_alpha   90.00
_cell.angle_beta   90.00
_cell.angle_gamma   90.00
#
_symmetry.space_group_name_H-M   'P 1'
#
loop_
_entity.id
_entity.type
_entity.pdbx_description
1 polymer ?
#
loop_
_entity_poly.entity_id
_entity_poly.type
_entity_poly.pdbx_seq_one_letter_code
_entity_poly.pdbx_strand_id
1 'polypeptide(L)'
;MKRTLTIALSLVLGAAIVAPVFAQDQFPDVPANHWAFKELSELKAAGLLVGYPDGLFRGGRPASRYELAVAIHAVWTNLKNQQDALRAQMEDLMKRLDGFATKADLDALKAQVDA
;
A
#
# COMPACT_ATOMS: atom_id res chain seq x y z
N MET A 1 -23.20 39.73 23.56
CA MET A 1 -23.18 39.44 22.11
C MET A 1 -21.81 39.62 21.46
N LYS A 2 -21.00 40.63 21.81
CA LYS A 2 -19.70 40.89 21.14
C LYS A 2 -18.57 39.92 21.55
N ARG A 3 -18.53 39.49 22.82
CA ARG A 3 -17.47 38.61 23.38
C ARG A 3 -17.66 37.12 23.03
N THR A 4 -18.90 36.70 22.90
CA THR A 4 -19.26 35.33 22.48
C THR A 4 -18.91 35.09 21.02
N LEU A 5 -19.00 36.12 20.18
CA LEU A 5 -18.64 36.04 18.76
C LEU A 5 -17.13 35.89 18.55
N THR A 6 -16.31 36.61 19.32
CA THR A 6 -14.85 36.52 19.26
C THR A 6 -14.32 35.16 19.73
N ILE A 7 -14.92 34.55 20.75
CA ILE A 7 -14.53 33.23 21.24
C ILE A 7 -14.90 32.15 20.20
N ALA A 8 -16.10 32.25 19.60
CA ALA A 8 -16.52 31.35 18.54
C ALA A 8 -15.62 31.47 17.30
N LEU A 9 -15.21 32.69 16.92
CA LEU A 9 -14.35 32.91 15.77
C LEU A 9 -12.92 32.37 15.98
N SER A 10 -12.35 32.51 17.18
CA SER A 10 -11.04 31.93 17.51
C SER A 10 -11.03 30.40 17.53
N LEU A 11 -12.15 29.78 17.89
CA LEU A 11 -12.29 28.32 17.92
C LEU A 11 -12.40 27.73 16.50
N VAL A 12 -13.09 28.44 15.60
CA VAL A 12 -13.18 28.07 14.18
C VAL A 12 -11.85 28.26 13.45
N LEU A 13 -11.09 29.31 13.78
CA LEU A 13 -9.79 29.56 13.15
C LEU A 13 -8.70 28.57 13.61
N GLY A 14 -8.77 28.09 14.87
CA GLY A 14 -7.84 27.07 15.39
C GLY A 14 -8.07 25.67 14.78
N ALA A 15 -9.30 25.33 14.41
CA ALA A 15 -9.63 24.05 13.78
C ALA A 15 -9.22 23.96 12.30
N ALA A 16 -8.95 25.09 11.63
CA ALA A 16 -8.58 25.12 10.22
C ALA A 16 -7.08 24.80 9.95
N ILE A 17 -6.22 24.81 10.98
CA ILE A 17 -4.76 24.58 10.81
C ILE A 17 -4.41 23.09 10.88
N VAL A 18 -5.30 22.24 11.37
CA VAL A 18 -5.13 20.78 11.39
C VAL A 18 -6.14 20.15 10.44
N ALA A 19 -6.20 20.63 9.19
CA ALA A 19 -6.71 19.80 8.14
C ALA A 19 -5.78 18.58 8.07
N PRO A 20 -6.30 17.36 8.26
CA PRO A 20 -5.49 16.20 8.01
C PRO A 20 -5.07 16.22 6.55
N VAL A 21 -3.77 16.33 6.28
CA VAL A 21 -3.18 16.00 4.97
C VAL A 21 -3.23 14.48 4.82
N PHE A 22 -4.45 13.92 4.83
CA PHE A 22 -4.67 12.50 4.58
C PHE A 22 -5.14 12.35 3.14
N ALA A 23 -4.35 11.56 2.41
CA ALA A 23 -4.67 10.99 1.10
C ALA A 23 -5.13 11.98 0.04
N GLN A 24 -4.20 12.79 -0.48
CA GLN A 24 -4.40 13.29 -1.82
C GLN A 24 -4.19 12.10 -2.77
N ASP A 25 -5.26 11.50 -3.30
CA ASP A 25 -5.19 10.32 -4.19
C ASP A 25 -4.32 10.56 -5.44
N GLN A 26 -4.09 11.81 -5.80
CA GLN A 26 -3.37 12.22 -7.00
C GLN A 26 -2.36 13.33 -6.68
N PHE A 27 -1.40 13.56 -7.58
CA PHE A 27 -0.48 14.68 -7.48
C PHE A 27 -1.09 15.91 -8.15
N PRO A 28 -1.22 17.06 -7.45
CA PRO A 28 -1.93 18.22 -8.01
C PRO A 28 -1.20 18.88 -9.18
N ASP A 29 0.10 18.64 -9.32
CA ASP A 29 0.93 19.10 -10.44
C ASP A 29 0.97 18.11 -11.62
N VAL A 30 0.14 17.05 -11.59
CA VAL A 30 0.00 16.09 -12.68
C VAL A 30 -1.43 16.15 -13.22
N PRO A 31 -1.67 16.88 -14.32
CA PRO A 31 -2.99 16.96 -14.94
C PRO A 31 -3.52 15.60 -15.41
N ALA A 32 -4.85 15.43 -15.43
CA ALA A 32 -5.50 14.18 -15.84
C ALA A 32 -5.18 13.76 -17.29
N ASN A 33 -4.84 14.72 -18.17
CA ASN A 33 -4.43 14.46 -19.55
C ASN A 33 -2.90 14.23 -19.71
N HIS A 34 -2.14 14.23 -18.61
CA HIS A 34 -0.71 13.96 -18.66
C HIS A 34 -0.46 12.46 -18.89
N TRP A 35 0.46 12.09 -19.77
CA TRP A 35 0.72 10.69 -20.14
C TRP A 35 1.04 9.79 -18.94
N ALA A 36 1.70 10.35 -17.91
CA ALA A 36 2.07 9.62 -16.70
C ALA A 36 0.96 9.56 -15.64
N PHE A 37 -0.19 10.24 -15.85
CA PHE A 37 -1.20 10.43 -14.81
C PHE A 37 -1.70 9.10 -14.23
N LYS A 38 -2.06 8.15 -15.09
CA LYS A 38 -2.55 6.82 -14.70
C LYS A 38 -1.51 6.08 -13.88
N GLU A 39 -0.28 5.99 -14.40
CA GLU A 39 0.79 5.22 -13.78
C GLU A 39 1.22 5.82 -12.42
N LEU A 40 1.30 7.14 -12.32
CA LEU A 40 1.60 7.82 -11.06
C LEU A 40 0.48 7.64 -10.02
N SER A 41 -0.77 7.62 -10.47
CA SER A 41 -1.93 7.35 -9.59
C SER A 41 -1.90 5.92 -9.05
N GLU A 42 -1.61 4.93 -9.90
CA GLU A 42 -1.48 3.53 -9.50
C GLU A 42 -0.31 3.31 -8.53
N LEU A 43 0.85 3.91 -8.82
CA LEU A 43 2.02 3.83 -7.93
C LEU A 43 1.77 4.49 -6.58
N LYS A 44 1.03 5.61 -6.55
CA LYS A 44 0.65 6.29 -5.31
C LYS A 44 -0.33 5.45 -4.50
N ALA A 45 -1.36 4.90 -5.15
CA ALA A 45 -2.34 4.02 -4.51
C ALA A 45 -1.69 2.74 -3.95
N ALA A 46 -0.69 2.19 -4.65
CA ALA A 46 0.11 1.05 -4.18
C ALA A 46 1.10 1.40 -3.06
N GLY A 47 1.23 2.67 -2.67
CA GLY A 47 2.20 3.14 -1.68
C GLY A 47 3.66 3.06 -2.13
N LEU A 48 3.90 2.86 -3.43
CA LEU A 48 5.25 2.79 -4.02
C LEU A 48 5.84 4.18 -4.31
N LEU A 49 4.97 5.19 -4.41
CA LEU A 49 5.36 6.56 -4.70
C LEU A 49 4.63 7.52 -3.75
N VAL A 50 5.39 8.28 -2.95
CA VAL A 50 4.82 9.17 -1.93
C VAL A 50 4.76 10.64 -2.41
N GLY A 51 5.73 11.06 -3.23
CA GLY A 51 5.92 12.45 -3.65
C GLY A 51 6.77 13.26 -2.66
N TYR A 52 6.77 14.57 -2.83
CA TYR A 52 7.51 15.51 -1.98
C TYR A 52 6.69 15.93 -0.74
N PRO A 53 7.33 16.52 0.29
CA PRO A 53 6.62 16.98 1.50
C PRO A 53 5.51 18.01 1.24
N ASP A 54 5.56 18.69 0.10
CA ASP A 54 4.53 19.64 -0.37
C ASP A 54 3.38 18.96 -1.15
N GLY A 55 3.41 17.62 -1.27
CA GLY A 55 2.39 16.83 -1.95
C GLY A 55 2.54 16.76 -3.48
N LEU A 56 3.59 17.36 -4.05
CA LEU A 56 3.82 17.40 -5.49
C LEU A 56 4.61 16.18 -6.00
N PHE A 57 4.55 15.92 -7.32
CA PHE A 57 5.40 14.94 -8.01
C PHE A 57 6.66 15.55 -8.64
N ARG A 58 6.58 16.81 -9.09
CA ARG A 58 7.64 17.58 -9.76
C ARG A 58 8.18 16.93 -11.03
N GLY A 59 7.30 16.39 -11.89
CA GLY A 59 7.69 15.66 -13.10
C GLY A 59 8.48 16.46 -14.15
N GLY A 60 8.40 17.80 -14.10
CA GLY A 60 9.10 18.67 -15.05
C GLY A 60 10.60 18.87 -14.78
N ARG A 61 11.12 18.43 -13.64
CA ARG A 61 12.54 18.54 -13.31
C ARG A 61 13.27 17.20 -13.44
N PRO A 62 14.59 17.21 -13.69
CA PRO A 62 15.40 16.00 -13.55
C PRO A 62 15.32 15.43 -12.12
N ALA A 63 15.23 14.11 -12.04
CA ALA A 63 15.39 13.38 -10.78
C ALA A 63 16.88 13.25 -10.46
N SER A 64 17.23 13.36 -9.18
CA SER A 64 18.56 13.04 -8.69
C SER A 64 18.77 11.52 -8.64
N ARG A 65 20.03 11.09 -8.64
CA ARG A 65 20.38 9.68 -8.44
C ARG A 65 19.89 9.14 -7.08
N TYR A 66 19.80 10.00 -6.07
CA TYR A 66 19.27 9.65 -4.75
C TYR A 66 17.77 9.37 -4.81
N GLU A 67 17.00 10.20 -5.51
CA GLU A 67 15.56 10.00 -5.69
C GLU A 67 15.28 8.70 -6.46
N LEU A 68 16.07 8.41 -7.49
CA LEU A 68 15.99 7.14 -8.20
C LEU A 68 16.31 5.95 -7.29
N ALA A 69 17.34 6.04 -6.46
CA ALA A 69 17.69 4.97 -5.52
C ALA A 69 16.56 4.68 -4.52
N VAL A 70 15.89 5.72 -4.02
CA VAL A 70 14.72 5.58 -3.13
C VAL A 70 13.56 4.89 -3.86
N ALA A 71 13.27 5.28 -5.11
CA ALA A 71 12.21 4.65 -5.90
C ALA A 71 12.50 3.15 -6.14
N ILE A 72 13.73 2.80 -6.50
CA ILE A 72 14.15 1.39 -6.69
C ILE A 72 14.04 0.62 -5.37
N HIS A 73 14.47 1.21 -4.26
CA HIS A 73 14.37 0.59 -2.94
C HIS A 73 12.91 0.30 -2.57
N ALA A 74 11.99 1.24 -2.80
CA ALA A 74 10.56 1.04 -2.53
C ALA A 74 9.98 -0.16 -3.31
N VAL A 75 10.30 -0.25 -4.61
CA VAL A 75 9.91 -1.40 -5.45
C VAL A 75 10.50 -2.70 -4.92
N TRP A 76 11.80 -2.72 -4.62
CA TRP A 76 12.48 -3.90 -4.07
C TRP A 76 11.85 -4.38 -2.76
N THR A 77 11.57 -3.47 -1.83
CA THR A 77 10.93 -3.80 -0.55
C THR A 77 9.54 -4.40 -0.76
N ASN A 78 8.73 -3.84 -1.67
CA ASN A 78 7.39 -4.38 -1.94
C ASN A 78 7.46 -5.79 -2.53
N LEU A 79 8.33 -6.01 -3.53
CA LEU A 79 8.55 -7.33 -4.13
C LEU A 79 9.05 -8.36 -3.11
N LYS A 80 9.99 -7.97 -2.25
CA LYS A 80 10.48 -8.82 -1.17
C LYS A 80 9.36 -9.21 -0.22
N ASN A 81 8.51 -8.27 0.19
CA ASN A 81 7.38 -8.53 1.06
C ASN A 81 6.37 -9.51 0.43
N GLN A 82 6.08 -9.36 -0.87
CA GLN A 82 5.22 -10.29 -1.59
C GLN A 82 5.83 -11.70 -1.65
N GLN A 83 7.14 -11.81 -1.90
CA GLN A 83 7.85 -13.08 -1.93
C GLN A 83 7.82 -13.77 -0.56
N ASP A 84 8.06 -13.02 0.51
CA ASP A 84 8.07 -13.55 1.87
C ASP A 84 6.66 -13.98 2.31
N ALA A 85 5.62 -13.24 1.92
CA ALA A 85 4.22 -13.64 2.12
C ALA A 85 3.85 -14.91 1.34
N LEU A 86 4.27 -15.01 0.06
CA LEU A 86 4.03 -16.20 -0.76
C LEU A 86 4.74 -17.44 -0.17
N ARG A 87 5.97 -17.29 0.30
CA ARG A 87 6.72 -18.37 0.98
C ARG A 87 5.98 -18.87 2.22
N ALA A 88 5.49 -17.96 3.06
CA ALA A 88 4.72 -18.33 4.25
C ALA A 88 3.43 -19.08 3.89
N GLN A 89 2.73 -18.66 2.83
CA GLN A 89 1.55 -19.38 2.33
C GLN A 89 1.91 -20.78 1.83
N MET A 90 3.03 -20.94 1.11
CA MET A 90 3.48 -22.25 0.64
C MET A 90 3.81 -23.19 1.80
N GLU A 91 4.48 -22.68 2.84
CA GLU A 91 4.78 -23.46 4.04
C GLU A 91 3.51 -23.92 4.76
N ASP A 92 2.51 -23.04 4.90
CA ASP A 92 1.20 -23.39 5.47
C ASP A 92 0.48 -24.46 4.63
N LEU A 93 0.46 -24.30 3.31
CA LEU A 93 -0.13 -25.27 2.40
C LEU A 93 0.54 -26.64 2.51
N MET A 94 1.87 -26.68 2.59
CA MET A 94 2.60 -27.93 2.78
C MET A 94 2.27 -28.60 4.12
N LYS A 95 2.24 -27.83 5.22
CA LYS A 95 1.83 -28.35 6.54
C LYS A 95 0.43 -28.93 6.53
N ARG A 96 -0.51 -28.26 5.83
CA ARG A 96 -1.88 -28.76 5.69
C ARG A 96 -1.91 -30.05 4.88
N LEU A 97 -1.17 -30.12 3.77
CA LEU A 97 -1.09 -31.31 2.93
C LEU A 97 -0.50 -32.52 3.67
N ASP A 98 0.52 -32.32 4.50
CA ASP A 98 1.07 -33.39 5.36
C ASP A 98 0.00 -33.97 6.32
N GLY A 99 -0.99 -33.17 6.68
CA GLY A 99 -2.14 -33.59 7.49
C GLY A 99 -3.29 -34.22 6.69
N PHE A 100 -3.29 -34.12 5.36
CA PHE A 100 -4.29 -34.73 4.49
C PHE A 100 -3.75 -36.01 3.87
N ALA A 101 -4.15 -37.14 4.47
CA ALA A 101 -3.87 -38.52 4.09
C ALA A 101 -2.45 -39.01 4.41
N THR A 102 -2.31 -39.59 5.60
CA THR A 102 -1.23 -40.55 5.84
C THR A 102 -1.48 -41.80 4.97
N LYS A 103 -0.42 -42.52 4.63
CA LYS A 103 -0.55 -43.83 3.95
C LYS A 103 -1.50 -44.76 4.72
N ALA A 104 -1.54 -44.65 6.05
CA ALA A 104 -2.45 -45.40 6.91
C ALA A 104 -3.93 -45.04 6.66
N ASP A 105 -4.26 -43.77 6.44
CA ASP A 105 -5.63 -43.34 6.09
C ASP A 105 -6.02 -43.86 4.69
N LEU A 106 -5.06 -43.87 3.76
CA LEU A 106 -5.25 -44.41 2.41
C LEU A 106 -5.46 -45.93 2.43
N ASP A 107 -4.72 -46.64 3.28
CA ASP A 107 -4.83 -48.08 3.48
C ASP A 107 -6.14 -48.45 4.20
N ALA A 108 -6.59 -47.62 5.16
CA ALA A 108 -7.89 -47.76 5.82
C ALA A 108 -9.06 -47.55 4.86
N LEU A 109 -8.95 -46.59 3.92
CA LEU A 109 -9.96 -46.37 2.89
C LEU A 109 -10.03 -47.55 1.90
N LYS A 110 -8.88 -48.10 1.49
CA LYS A 110 -8.84 -49.31 0.65
C LYS A 110 -9.51 -50.49 1.35
N ALA A 111 -9.20 -50.70 2.63
CA ALA A 111 -9.83 -51.76 3.42
C ALA A 111 -11.35 -51.58 3.55
N GLN A 112 -11.88 -50.36 3.54
CA GLN A 112 -13.32 -50.09 3.53
C GLN A 112 -13.99 -50.30 2.16
N VAL A 113 -13.23 -50.19 1.06
CA VAL A 113 -13.73 -50.39 -0.31
C VAL A 113 -13.66 -51.86 -0.73
N ASP A 114 -12.68 -52.61 -0.22
CA ASP A 114 -12.48 -54.03 -0.50
C ASP A 114 -13.34 -54.97 0.39
N ALA A 115 -14.12 -54.41 1.33
CA ALA A 115 -15.05 -55.13 2.23
C ALA A 115 -16.50 -55.07 1.72
#